data_AF-A0A1F9BP62-F1
#
_entry.id   AF-A0A1F9BP62-F1
#
_cell.length_a   1.000
_cell.length_b   1.000
_cell.length_c   1.000
_cell.angle_alpha   90.00
_cell.angle_beta   90.00
_cell.angle_gamma   90.00
#
_symmetry.space_group_name_H-M   'P 1'
#
loop_
_entity.id
_entity.type
_entity.pdbx_description
1 polymer ?
#
loop_
_entity_poly.entity_id
_entity_poly.type
_entity_poly.pdbx_seq_one_letter_code
_entity_poly.pdbx_strand_id
1 'polypeptide(L)'
;MGLTGSGRHAGGNPLADWPLQREIRALTTGRLCREELRRKCRAENGGFADWACEVCEEFLRPEAVSPWTWHLLFLHHLRKAGYPFRANDLSLEIWLLLGLLEREVEAAGGGKIAEKQI
;
A
#
# COMPACT_ATOMS: atom_id res chain seq x y z
N MET A 1 1.06 -22.51 -42.61
CA MET A 1 1.12 -23.02 -41.22
C MET A 1 0.95 -21.83 -40.30
N GLY A 2 -0.27 -21.65 -39.79
CA GLY A 2 -0.55 -20.64 -38.77
C GLY A 2 -0.35 -21.25 -37.39
N LEU A 3 0.19 -20.46 -36.47
CA LEU A 3 -0.09 -20.59 -35.05
C LEU A 3 -0.23 -19.17 -34.48
N THR A 4 -1.48 -18.86 -34.20
CA THR A 4 -1.99 -17.70 -33.49
C THR A 4 -1.59 -17.80 -32.02
N GLY A 5 -0.64 -16.98 -31.59
CA GLY A 5 -0.37 -16.74 -30.18
C GLY A 5 -1.27 -15.61 -29.66
N SER A 6 -2.50 -15.95 -29.32
CA SER A 6 -3.47 -15.06 -28.66
C SER A 6 -2.95 -14.62 -27.30
N GLY A 7 -2.29 -13.47 -27.26
CA GLY A 7 -1.97 -12.75 -26.02
C GLY A 7 -3.25 -12.17 -25.45
N ARG A 8 -3.88 -12.90 -24.52
CA ARG A 8 -4.92 -12.37 -23.64
C ARG A 8 -4.31 -11.19 -22.86
N HIS A 9 -4.56 -9.97 -23.31
CA HIS A 9 -4.52 -8.80 -22.45
C HIS A 9 -5.65 -8.95 -21.43
N ALA A 10 -5.37 -9.66 -20.33
CA ALA A 10 -6.14 -9.49 -19.12
C ALA A 10 -6.04 -8.02 -18.76
N GLY A 11 -7.19 -7.35 -18.63
CA GLY A 11 -7.28 -5.94 -18.26
C GLY A 11 -6.61 -5.73 -16.90
N GLY A 12 -5.31 -5.43 -16.92
CA GLY A 12 -4.58 -4.96 -15.76
C GLY A 12 -5.16 -3.60 -15.40
N ASN A 13 -5.56 -3.43 -14.14
CA ASN A 13 -5.82 -2.10 -13.62
C ASN A 13 -4.53 -1.30 -13.85
N PRO A 14 -4.53 -0.20 -14.64
CA PRO A 14 -3.32 0.57 -14.91
C PRO A 14 -2.70 1.20 -13.64
N LEU A 15 -3.40 1.10 -12.51
CA LEU A 15 -2.94 1.51 -11.19
C LEU A 15 -2.32 0.35 -10.36
N ALA A 16 -2.34 -0.89 -10.86
CA ALA A 16 -1.91 -2.10 -10.15
C ALA A 16 -0.41 -2.12 -9.78
N ASP A 17 0.40 -1.41 -10.56
CA ASP A 17 1.86 -1.33 -10.39
C ASP A 17 2.31 0.05 -9.88
N TRP A 18 1.38 0.88 -9.43
CA TRP A 18 1.71 2.23 -8.98
C TRP A 18 2.38 2.19 -7.59
N PRO A 19 3.52 2.89 -7.35
CA PRO A 19 4.19 2.89 -6.05
C PRO A 19 3.25 3.22 -4.88
N LEU A 20 2.27 4.10 -5.11
CA LEU A 20 1.25 4.44 -4.14
C LEU A 20 0.49 3.22 -3.60
N GLN A 21 0.09 2.27 -4.46
CA GLN A 21 -0.66 1.10 -4.03
C GLN A 21 0.19 0.19 -3.13
N ARG A 22 1.47 0.00 -3.48
CA ARG A 22 2.43 -0.74 -2.65
C ARG A 22 2.57 -0.10 -1.27
N GLU A 23 2.72 1.22 -1.23
CA GLU A 23 2.88 1.96 0.02
C GLU A 23 1.61 1.89 0.88
N ILE A 24 0.42 2.12 0.29
CA ILE A 24 -0.86 1.99 0.99
C ILE A 24 -1.02 0.57 1.54
N ARG A 25 -0.74 -0.46 0.74
CA ARG A 25 -0.84 -1.85 1.20
C ARG A 25 0.11 -2.13 2.35
N ALA A 26 1.35 -1.64 2.29
CA ALA A 26 2.29 -1.81 3.39
C ALA A 26 1.79 -1.15 4.68
N LEU A 27 1.17 0.03 4.56
CA LEU A 27 0.58 0.77 5.68
C LEU A 27 -0.64 0.05 6.27
N THR A 28 -1.57 -0.43 5.43
CA THR A 28 -2.84 -1.03 5.87
C THR A 28 -2.69 -2.47 6.35
N THR A 29 -1.73 -3.23 5.81
CA THR A 29 -1.48 -4.64 6.21
C THR A 29 -0.42 -4.79 7.30
N GLY A 30 0.14 -3.67 7.79
CA GLY A 30 1.15 -3.69 8.85
C GLY A 30 2.55 -4.12 8.40
N ARG A 31 2.83 -4.12 7.09
CA ARG A 31 4.16 -4.42 6.53
C ARG A 31 5.10 -3.22 6.50
N LEU A 32 5.01 -2.36 7.52
CA LEU A 32 6.02 -1.32 7.77
C LEU A 32 7.15 -1.88 8.64
N CYS A 33 8.38 -1.59 8.26
CA CYS A 33 9.58 -1.93 9.02
C CYS A 33 9.72 -1.01 10.25
N ARG A 34 8.96 -1.31 11.31
CA ARG A 34 9.00 -0.56 12.58
C ARG A 34 10.27 -0.87 13.35
N GLU A 35 10.60 -0.02 14.34
CA GLU A 35 11.82 -0.15 15.13
C GLU A 35 11.96 -1.51 15.82
N GLU A 36 10.86 -2.08 16.30
CA GLU A 36 10.87 -3.42 16.92
C GLU A 36 11.34 -4.50 15.94
N LEU A 37 10.85 -4.46 14.70
CA LEU A 37 11.24 -5.38 13.64
C LEU A 37 12.70 -5.15 13.21
N ARG A 38 13.13 -3.89 13.11
CA ARG A 38 14.54 -3.53 12.84
C ARG A 38 15.46 -4.08 13.92
N ARG A 39 15.08 -3.97 15.20
CA ARG A 39 15.85 -4.52 16.32
C ARG A 39 15.94 -6.05 16.24
N LYS A 40 14.82 -6.73 15.93
CA LYS A 40 14.80 -8.19 15.75
C LYS A 40 15.69 -8.62 14.58
N CYS A 41 15.55 -7.98 13.43
CA CYS A 41 16.37 -8.23 12.24
C CYS A 41 17.87 -8.04 12.54
N ARG A 42 18.25 -6.99 13.28
CA ARG A 42 19.64 -6.78 13.72
C ARG A 42 20.16 -7.87 14.64
N ALA A 43 19.34 -8.33 15.59
CA ALA A 43 19.73 -9.42 16.50
C ALA A 43 19.92 -10.75 15.75
N GLU A 44 19.10 -11.02 14.72
CA GLU A 44 19.16 -12.26 13.93
C GLU A 44 20.30 -12.27 12.91
N ASN A 45 20.57 -11.14 12.26
CA ASN A 45 21.55 -11.06 11.16
C ASN A 45 22.94 -10.58 11.62
N GLY A 46 23.08 -10.05 12.83
CA GLY A 46 24.35 -9.58 13.37
C GLY A 46 25.04 -8.57 12.44
N GLY A 47 26.29 -8.85 12.05
CA GLY A 47 27.07 -8.00 11.15
C GLY A 47 26.52 -7.89 9.72
N PHE A 48 25.57 -8.74 9.32
CA PHE A 48 24.92 -8.69 8.00
C PHE A 48 23.62 -7.91 8.00
N ALA A 49 23.23 -7.30 9.14
CA ALA A 49 21.94 -6.64 9.26
C ALA A 49 21.74 -5.48 8.29
N ASP A 50 22.80 -4.75 7.94
CA ASP A 50 22.71 -3.65 6.97
C ASP A 50 22.38 -4.17 5.58
N TRP A 51 23.07 -5.22 5.11
CA TRP A 51 22.75 -5.90 3.85
C TRP A 51 21.32 -6.47 3.87
N ALA A 52 20.92 -7.15 4.95
CA ALA A 52 19.58 -7.71 5.09
C ALA A 52 18.49 -6.62 5.00
N CYS A 53 18.76 -5.43 5.53
CA CYS A 53 17.87 -4.28 5.44
C CYS A 53 17.81 -3.69 4.02
N GLU A 54 18.91 -3.70 3.28
CA GLU A 54 18.96 -3.17 1.90
C GLU A 54 18.15 -4.03 0.91
N VAL A 55 18.17 -5.36 1.10
CA VAL A 55 17.50 -6.31 0.19
C VAL A 55 16.11 -6.74 0.65
N CYS A 56 15.58 -6.16 1.73
CA CYS A 56 14.28 -6.56 2.28
C CYS A 56 13.13 -6.08 1.40
N GLU A 57 12.47 -7.02 0.71
CA GLU A 57 11.26 -6.75 -0.08
C GLU A 57 9.96 -6.89 0.72
N GLU A 58 10.03 -7.58 1.86
CA GLU A 58 8.85 -7.93 2.67
C GLU A 58 8.27 -6.71 3.42
N PHE A 59 9.14 -5.86 3.95
CA PHE A 59 8.75 -4.72 4.78
C PHE A 59 9.20 -3.40 4.15
N LEU A 60 8.28 -2.45 4.09
CA LEU A 60 8.57 -1.10 3.62
C LEU A 60 9.15 -0.27 4.77
N ARG A 61 10.31 0.36 4.53
CA ARG A 61 10.88 1.33 5.48
C ARG A 61 9.97 2.55 5.60
N PRO A 62 9.65 3.03 6.81
CA PRO A 62 8.82 4.22 6.99
C PRO A 62 9.36 5.45 6.24
N GLU A 63 10.68 5.60 6.16
CA GLU A 63 11.36 6.69 5.48
C GLU A 63 11.29 6.59 3.94
N ALA A 64 10.93 5.41 3.42
CA ALA A 64 10.74 5.17 1.99
C ALA A 64 9.29 5.41 1.54
N VAL A 65 8.36 5.68 2.46
CA VAL A 65 6.98 6.06 2.11
C VAL A 65 7.00 7.47 1.53
N SER A 66 6.42 7.63 0.35
CA SER A 66 6.35 8.93 -0.33
C SER A 66 5.60 9.96 0.52
N PRO A 67 6.08 11.22 0.56
CA PRO A 67 5.32 12.33 1.14
C PRO A 67 3.90 12.46 0.56
N TRP A 68 3.72 12.09 -0.70
CA TRP A 68 2.41 12.12 -1.36
C TRP A 68 1.43 11.10 -0.76
N THR A 69 1.90 9.91 -0.40
CA THR A 69 1.07 8.89 0.24
C THR A 69 0.60 9.36 1.61
N TRP A 70 1.46 10.02 2.38
CA TRP A 70 1.08 10.65 3.64
C TRP A 70 0.04 11.75 3.46
N HIS A 71 0.19 12.57 2.41
CA HIS A 71 -0.78 13.61 2.09
C HIS A 71 -2.17 13.02 1.77
N LEU A 72 -2.24 11.95 0.97
CA LEU A 72 -3.50 11.27 0.65
C LEU A 72 -4.15 10.64 1.89
N LEU A 73 -3.37 10.01 2.77
CA LEU A 73 -3.87 9.49 4.04
C LEU A 73 -4.42 10.59 4.94
N PHE A 74 -3.75 11.75 4.99
CA PHE A 74 -4.24 12.92 5.72
C PHE A 74 -5.61 13.39 5.19
N LEU A 75 -5.75 13.56 3.87
CA LEU A 75 -7.03 13.93 3.24
C LEU A 75 -8.13 12.89 3.51
N HIS A 76 -7.78 11.60 3.43
CA HIS A 76 -8.70 10.52 3.77
C HIS A 76 -9.18 10.62 5.22
N HIS A 77 -8.27 10.84 6.18
CA HIS A 77 -8.64 11.03 7.58
C HIS A 77 -9.53 12.25 7.80
N LEU A 78 -9.24 13.39 7.16
CA LEU A 78 -10.11 14.56 7.23
C LEU A 78 -11.53 14.23 6.76
N ARG A 79 -11.65 13.56 5.61
CA ARG A 79 -12.96 13.14 5.08
C ARG A 79 -13.67 12.20 6.04
N LYS A 80 -12.97 11.19 6.60
CA LYS A 80 -13.55 10.25 7.59
C LYS A 80 -13.95 10.93 8.90
N ALA A 81 -13.26 11.99 9.30
CA ALA A 81 -13.59 12.81 10.45
C ALA A 81 -14.78 13.78 10.20
N GLY A 82 -15.33 13.81 8.97
CA GLY A 82 -16.47 14.64 8.62
C GLY A 82 -16.11 16.03 8.10
N TYR A 83 -14.86 16.27 7.69
CA TYR A 83 -14.50 17.52 7.02
C TYR A 83 -15.32 17.70 5.74
N PRO A 84 -15.99 18.86 5.54
CA PRO A 84 -17.01 19.03 4.51
C PRO A 84 -16.40 19.42 3.16
N PHE A 85 -15.62 18.51 2.54
CA PHE A 85 -15.10 18.72 1.19
C PHE A 85 -16.24 18.97 0.19
N ARG A 86 -16.11 20.00 -0.62
CA ARG A 86 -16.93 20.27 -1.81
C ARG A 86 -16.29 19.62 -3.02
N ALA A 87 -17.08 19.40 -4.07
CA ALA A 87 -16.63 18.76 -5.30
C ALA A 87 -15.36 19.41 -5.92
N ASN A 88 -15.22 20.73 -5.79
CA ASN A 88 -14.11 21.50 -6.37
C ASN A 88 -12.95 21.77 -5.40
N ASP A 89 -12.98 21.25 -4.17
CA ASP A 89 -11.90 21.47 -3.20
C ASP A 89 -10.63 20.69 -3.55
N LEU A 90 -10.77 19.60 -4.30
CA LEU A 90 -9.70 18.72 -4.74
C LEU A 90 -9.77 18.54 -6.26
N SER A 91 -8.62 18.29 -6.89
CA SER A 91 -8.57 17.96 -8.32
C SER A 91 -9.23 16.60 -8.59
N LEU A 92 -9.66 16.38 -9.84
CA LEU A 92 -10.19 15.08 -10.28
C LEU A 92 -9.21 13.93 -9.96
N GLU A 93 -7.91 14.17 -10.18
CA GLU A 93 -6.86 13.18 -9.88
C GLU A 93 -6.83 12.80 -8.40
N ILE A 94 -6.90 13.79 -7.50
CA ILE A 94 -6.91 13.53 -6.06
C ILE A 94 -8.19 12.77 -5.66
N TRP A 95 -9.34 13.09 -6.26
CA TRP A 95 -10.56 12.33 -6.01
C TRP A 95 -10.44 10.85 -6.41
N LEU A 96 -9.88 10.57 -7.58
CA LEU A 96 -9.63 9.21 -8.05
C LEU A 96 -8.64 8.47 -7.13
N LEU A 97 -7.61 9.16 -6.67
CA LEU A 97 -6.61 8.66 -5.73
C LEU A 97 -7.21 8.30 -4.37
N LEU A 98 -8.10 9.15 -3.83
CA LEU A 98 -8.81 8.88 -2.59
C LEU A 98 -9.75 7.68 -2.73
N GLY A 99 -10.36 7.48 -3.89
CA GLY A 99 -11.15 6.29 -4.19
C GLY A 99 -10.32 5.01 -4.26
N LEU A 100 -9.12 5.07 -4.84
CA LEU A 100 -8.17 3.95 -4.83
C LEU A 100 -7.74 3.60 -3.40
N LEU A 101 -7.38 4.62 -2.61
CA LEU A 101 -7.01 4.45 -1.21
C LEU A 101 -8.13 3.78 -0.40
N GLU A 102 -9.37 4.22 -0.57
CA GLU A 102 -10.53 3.60 0.10
C GLU A 102 -10.64 2.12 -0.20
N ARG A 103 -10.52 1.73 -1.48
CA ARG A 103 -10.59 0.32 -1.88
C ARG A 103 -9.50 -0.54 -1.23
N GLU A 104 -8.27 -0.04 -1.15
CA GLU A 104 -7.17 -0.79 -0.53
C GLU A 104 -7.33 -0.88 1.00
N VAL A 105 -7.82 0.18 1.65
CA VAL A 105 -8.13 0.17 3.08
C VAL A 105 -9.26 -0.81 3.39
N GLU A 106 -10.32 -0.80 2.59
CA GLU A 106 -11.44 -1.74 2.72
C GLU A 106 -11.01 -3.19 2.47
N ALA A 107 -10.20 -3.43 1.44
CA ALA A 107 -9.64 -4.75 1.16
C ALA A 107 -8.80 -5.30 2.32
N ALA A 108 -8.01 -4.43 2.98
CA ALA A 108 -7.24 -4.81 4.17
C ALA A 108 -8.14 -5.07 5.40
N GLY A 109 -9.25 -4.35 5.55
CA GLY A 109 -10.23 -4.54 6.63
C GLY A 109 -11.09 -5.80 6.48
N GLY A 110 -11.42 -6.20 5.24
CA GLY A 110 -12.26 -7.35 4.93
C GLY A 110 -11.60 -8.73 5.15
N GLY A 111 -10.28 -8.78 5.33
CA GLY A 111 -9.52 -10.03 5.51
C GLY A 111 -9.65 -10.70 6.89
N LYS A 112 -10.44 -10.16 7.83
CA LYS A 112 -10.60 -10.71 9.20
C LYS A 112 -11.89 -11.51 9.43
N ILE A 113 -12.65 -11.85 8.39
CA ILE A 113 -13.84 -12.72 8.48
C ILE A 113 -13.69 -13.94 7.56
N ALA A 114 -12.59 -14.67 7.70
CA ALA A 114 -12.45 -16.00 7.08
C ALA A 114 -11.46 -16.89 7.84
N GLU A 115 -11.39 -16.78 9.17
CA GLU A 115 -10.70 -17.80 9.99
C GLU A 115 -11.28 -17.82 11.40
N LYS A 116 -12.59 -18.02 11.48
CA LYS A 116 -13.23 -18.49 12.70
C LYS A 116 -14.49 -19.26 12.33
N GLN A 117 -14.31 -20.47 11.80
CA GLN A 117 -15.37 -21.46 11.76
C GLN A 117 -14.76 -22.86 11.73
N ILE A 118 -14.81 -23.47 12.92
CA ILE A 118 -14.89 -24.90 13.25
C ILE A 118 -13.58 -25.68 13.20
#